data_AF-A0ABC8K7N0-F1
#
_entry.id   AF-A0ABC8K7N0-F1
#
_cell.length_a   1.000
_cell.length_b   1.000
_cell.length_c   1.000
_cell.angle_alpha   90.00
_cell.angle_beta   90.00
_cell.angle_gamma   90.00
#
_symmetry.space_group_name_H-M   'P 1'
#
loop_
_entity.id
_entity.type
_entity.pdbx_description
1 polymer ?
#
loop_
_entity_poly.entity_id
_entity_poly.type
_entity_poly.pdbx_seq_one_letter_code
_entity_poly.pdbx_strand_id
1 'polypeptide(L)'
;MNYIHACLLKKRNMLVVKSLTILLLSCIAFKLACCSISSLKSLPLVGHLEFEDVHPASKDFGNRSQLLPLAILHPKSVSDIASVIRHIWMMGPHSQLTVAARGRGHSLQGQAQTSHGIVIHMESLQPQKLQVHSVGSSNPFVDVSGGELWINILHETLKYGLAPKSWTDYLHLTVGGTLSNAGISGQAFRHGPQISNVHQLEVVTGKGEILNCSERENSDLFHGVLGGLGQFGIITKARIALETAPTMVKWMRVLYLDFAAFAKDQERLISSDDKFDYVEGFVIINRTGLLDNWRLSFTPEDPTKASQFKSDGRNLYCLEVAKYFKLDEDKKNVMNQEVKESLSELSYISSTLFSSEKNAKPNGQGKEIHVMNHVNLMFKNRDTL
;
A
#
# COMPACT_ATOMS: atom_id res chain seq x y z
N MET A 1 -74.89 -15.33 6.34
CA MET A 1 -74.03 -14.27 6.91
C MET A 1 -72.89 -14.79 7.81
N ASN A 2 -72.98 -15.97 8.44
CA ASN A 2 -71.98 -16.42 9.43
C ASN A 2 -70.63 -16.93 8.87
N TYR A 3 -70.55 -17.32 7.60
CA TYR A 3 -69.30 -17.88 7.01
C TYR A 3 -68.24 -16.80 6.69
N ILE A 4 -68.67 -15.62 6.26
CA ILE A 4 -67.78 -14.50 5.92
C ILE A 4 -67.11 -13.94 7.19
N HIS A 5 -67.86 -13.89 8.30
CA HIS A 5 -67.39 -13.38 9.58
C HIS A 5 -66.30 -14.27 10.21
N ALA A 6 -66.43 -15.59 10.09
CA ALA A 6 -65.43 -16.55 10.56
C ALA A 6 -64.13 -16.49 9.74
N CYS A 7 -64.23 -16.31 8.42
CA CYS A 7 -63.07 -16.19 7.54
C CYS A 7 -62.29 -14.87 7.76
N LEU A 8 -62.99 -13.77 8.05
CA LEU A 8 -62.40 -12.49 8.41
C LEU A 8 -61.72 -12.52 9.78
N LEU A 9 -62.32 -13.17 10.79
CA LEU A 9 -61.67 -13.39 12.10
C LEU A 9 -60.38 -14.21 11.97
N LYS A 10 -60.39 -15.27 11.17
CA LYS A 10 -59.22 -16.15 10.96
C LYS A 10 -58.07 -15.41 10.25
N LYS A 11 -58.37 -14.57 9.25
CA LYS A 11 -57.37 -13.69 8.60
C LYS A 11 -56.81 -12.64 9.55
N ARG A 12 -57.65 -12.01 10.38
CA ARG A 12 -57.23 -11.00 11.36
C ARG A 12 -56.33 -11.59 12.45
N ASN A 13 -56.67 -12.77 12.97
CA ASN A 13 -55.85 -13.49 13.94
C ASN A 13 -54.50 -13.93 13.34
N MET A 14 -54.47 -14.37 12.08
CA MET A 14 -53.23 -14.74 11.41
C MET A 14 -52.32 -13.52 11.15
N LEU A 15 -52.90 -12.34 10.85
CA LEU A 15 -52.14 -11.09 10.73
C LEU A 15 -51.53 -10.67 12.07
N VAL A 16 -52.32 -10.73 13.16
CA VAL A 16 -51.86 -10.42 14.52
C VAL A 16 -50.75 -11.36 14.98
N VAL A 17 -50.88 -12.67 14.74
CA VAL A 17 -49.84 -13.65 15.06
C VAL A 17 -48.56 -13.36 14.25
N LYS A 18 -48.67 -13.06 12.95
CA LYS A 18 -47.52 -12.68 12.11
C LYS A 18 -46.83 -11.42 12.63
N SER A 19 -47.58 -10.38 12.97
CA SER A 19 -47.04 -9.14 13.54
C SER A 19 -46.37 -9.38 14.91
N LEU A 20 -46.96 -10.20 15.78
CA LEU A 20 -46.36 -10.58 17.06
C LEU A 20 -45.08 -11.39 16.88
N THR A 21 -45.04 -12.34 15.92
CA THR A 21 -43.81 -13.08 15.61
C THR A 21 -42.72 -12.18 15.04
N ILE A 22 -43.05 -11.22 14.16
CA ILE A 22 -42.07 -10.26 13.64
C ILE A 22 -41.54 -9.37 14.78
N LEU A 23 -42.42 -8.88 15.66
CA LEU A 23 -42.03 -8.10 16.82
C LEU A 23 -41.12 -8.91 17.76
N LEU A 24 -41.49 -10.15 18.09
CA LEU A 24 -40.70 -11.03 18.95
C LEU A 24 -39.31 -11.31 18.34
N LEU A 25 -39.26 -11.63 17.04
CA LEU A 25 -38.01 -11.85 16.31
C LEU A 25 -37.14 -10.58 16.28
N SER A 26 -37.74 -9.41 16.09
CA SER A 26 -37.03 -8.12 16.14
C SER A 26 -36.48 -7.80 17.52
N CYS A 27 -37.23 -8.09 18.60
CA CYS A 27 -36.78 -7.92 19.98
C CYS A 27 -35.64 -8.89 20.33
N ILE A 28 -35.70 -10.14 19.84
CA ILE A 28 -34.63 -11.13 20.02
C ILE A 28 -33.36 -10.69 19.28
N ALA A 29 -33.48 -10.24 18.03
CA ALA A 29 -32.36 -9.72 17.26
C ALA A 29 -31.73 -8.48 17.92
N PHE A 30 -32.55 -7.57 18.43
CA PHE A 30 -32.09 -6.39 19.16
C PHE A 30 -31.38 -6.77 20.47
N LYS A 31 -31.91 -7.73 21.24
CA LYS A 31 -31.24 -8.24 22.46
C LYS A 31 -29.89 -8.88 22.13
N LEU A 32 -29.81 -9.71 21.10
CA LEU A 32 -28.57 -10.35 20.65
C LEU A 32 -27.52 -9.30 20.22
N ALA A 33 -27.94 -8.27 19.47
CA ALA A 33 -27.07 -7.17 19.07
C ALA A 33 -26.56 -6.36 20.28
N CYS A 34 -27.44 -6.02 21.25
CA CYS A 34 -27.05 -5.34 22.48
C CYS A 34 -26.10 -6.18 23.35
N CYS A 35 -26.34 -7.49 23.47
CA CYS A 35 -25.45 -8.39 24.21
C CYS A 35 -24.07 -8.49 23.56
N SER A 36 -24.01 -8.52 22.22
CA SER A 36 -22.75 -8.51 21.46
C SER A 36 -21.93 -7.25 21.73
N ILE A 37 -22.54 -6.06 21.62
CA ILE A 37 -21.89 -4.77 21.90
C ILE A 37 -21.42 -4.69 23.36
N SER A 38 -22.25 -5.10 24.31
CA SER A 38 -21.89 -5.12 25.73
C SER A 38 -20.67 -6.00 25.99
N SER A 39 -20.59 -7.17 25.35
CA SER A 39 -19.47 -8.09 25.51
C SER A 39 -18.16 -7.52 24.94
N LEU A 40 -18.22 -6.83 23.80
CA LEU A 40 -17.08 -6.15 23.19
C LEU A 40 -16.56 -5.00 24.07
N LYS A 41 -17.47 -4.20 24.64
CA LYS A 41 -17.12 -3.11 25.56
C LYS A 41 -16.43 -3.58 26.85
N SER A 42 -16.70 -4.81 27.27
CA SER A 42 -16.10 -5.40 28.48
C SER A 42 -14.72 -6.04 28.26
N LEU A 43 -14.20 -6.06 27.03
CA LEU A 43 -12.89 -6.65 26.76
C LEU A 43 -11.78 -5.86 27.48
N PRO A 44 -10.85 -6.53 28.17
CA PRO A 44 -9.74 -5.88 28.88
C PRO A 44 -8.64 -5.47 27.89
N LEU A 45 -8.91 -4.43 27.10
CA LEU A 45 -7.98 -3.90 26.09
C LEU A 45 -7.06 -2.83 26.69
N VAL A 46 -5.81 -2.76 26.22
CA VAL A 46 -4.90 -1.65 26.51
C VAL A 46 -5.30 -0.41 25.71
N GLY A 47 -5.69 -0.63 24.46
CA GLY A 47 -6.35 0.34 23.59
C GLY A 47 -7.82 0.55 23.95
N HIS A 48 -8.64 0.90 22.96
CA HIS A 48 -10.09 1.06 23.14
C HIS A 48 -10.87 0.78 21.85
N LEU A 49 -12.17 0.51 21.98
CA LEU A 49 -13.13 0.43 20.89
C LEU A 49 -13.97 1.71 20.85
N GLU A 50 -13.93 2.41 19.72
CA GLU A 50 -14.75 3.58 19.40
C GLU A 50 -16.04 3.11 18.69
N PHE A 51 -17.20 3.57 19.15
CA PHE A 51 -18.51 3.14 18.63
C PHE A 51 -19.35 4.31 18.08
N GLU A 52 -18.98 5.56 18.39
CA GLU A 52 -19.77 6.73 18.03
C GLU A 52 -19.24 7.37 16.75
N ASP A 53 -17.96 7.76 16.74
CA ASP A 53 -17.34 8.37 15.56
C ASP A 53 -16.64 7.35 14.66
N VAL A 54 -17.45 6.54 13.98
CA VAL A 54 -16.96 5.46 13.10
C VAL A 54 -16.82 5.86 11.63
N HIS A 55 -17.29 7.06 11.25
CA HIS A 55 -17.31 7.54 9.87
C HIS A 55 -15.92 7.56 9.20
N PRO A 56 -14.82 7.95 9.88
CA PRO A 56 -13.50 7.96 9.26
C PRO A 56 -13.04 6.59 8.72
N ALA A 57 -13.49 5.49 9.33
CA ALA A 57 -13.18 4.13 8.89
C ALA A 57 -14.07 3.62 7.75
N SER A 58 -15.14 4.36 7.41
CA SER A 58 -16.11 3.97 6.38
C SER A 58 -15.75 4.43 4.97
N LYS A 59 -14.64 5.15 4.76
CA LYS A 59 -14.21 5.64 3.43
C LYS A 59 -12.84 5.11 3.09
N ASP A 60 -12.45 5.14 1.83
CA ASP A 60 -11.10 4.83 1.37
C ASP A 60 -10.69 5.76 0.23
N PHE A 61 -9.46 5.63 -0.25
CA PHE A 61 -8.90 6.48 -1.31
C PHE A 61 -9.71 6.42 -2.60
N GLY A 62 -10.33 5.27 -2.90
CA GLY A 62 -11.16 5.12 -4.09
C GLY A 62 -12.42 5.97 -4.07
N ASN A 63 -12.97 6.29 -2.88
CA ASN A 63 -14.19 7.08 -2.70
C ASN A 63 -15.39 6.53 -3.50
N ARG A 64 -15.46 5.21 -3.67
CA ARG A 64 -16.54 4.52 -4.42
C ARG A 64 -17.50 3.73 -3.54
N SER A 65 -17.05 3.31 -2.37
CA SER A 65 -17.81 2.51 -1.42
C SER A 65 -17.74 3.12 -0.02
N GLN A 66 -18.87 3.09 0.68
CA GLN A 66 -18.94 3.52 2.07
C GLN A 66 -19.66 2.47 2.92
N LEU A 67 -18.90 1.71 3.71
CA LEU A 67 -19.39 0.67 4.61
C LEU A 67 -19.15 1.13 6.05
N LEU A 68 -20.23 1.44 6.77
CA LEU A 68 -20.17 1.84 8.17
C LEU A 68 -19.85 0.62 9.05
N PRO A 69 -18.75 0.63 9.81
CA PRO A 69 -18.48 -0.43 10.78
C PRO A 69 -19.31 -0.21 12.05
N LEU A 70 -19.43 -1.27 12.85
CA LEU A 70 -19.99 -1.19 14.20
C LEU A 70 -19.05 -0.44 15.15
N ALA A 71 -17.74 -0.68 15.02
CA ALA A 71 -16.73 -0.09 15.89
C ALA A 71 -15.38 0.04 15.20
N ILE A 72 -14.53 0.92 15.73
CA ILE A 72 -13.11 1.01 15.38
C ILE A 72 -12.29 0.59 16.61
N LEU A 73 -11.45 -0.43 16.46
CA LEU A 73 -10.41 -0.74 17.42
C LEU A 73 -9.22 0.17 17.18
N HIS A 74 -8.82 0.90 18.23
CA HIS A 74 -7.55 1.60 18.33
C HIS A 74 -6.60 0.78 19.21
N PRO A 75 -5.93 -0.25 18.65
CA PRO A 75 -5.10 -1.14 19.45
C PRO A 75 -3.87 -0.40 19.96
N LYS A 76 -3.46 -0.66 21.20
CA LYS A 76 -2.16 -0.25 21.73
C LYS A 76 -1.20 -1.44 21.88
N SER A 77 -1.70 -2.65 21.73
CA SER A 77 -0.90 -3.87 21.74
C SER A 77 -1.42 -4.88 20.71
N VAL A 78 -0.56 -5.83 20.31
CA VAL A 78 -0.95 -6.97 19.47
C VAL A 78 -1.99 -7.85 20.20
N SER A 79 -1.91 -7.90 21.53
CA SER A 79 -2.89 -8.59 22.37
C SER A 79 -4.29 -8.00 22.24
N ASP A 80 -4.45 -6.69 21.99
CA ASP A 80 -5.77 -6.08 21.78
C ASP A 80 -6.41 -6.64 20.50
N ILE A 81 -5.63 -6.71 19.42
CA ILE A 81 -6.05 -7.26 18.11
C ILE A 81 -6.44 -8.74 18.29
N ALA A 82 -5.56 -9.53 18.92
CA ALA A 82 -5.79 -10.95 19.19
C ALA A 82 -7.03 -11.18 20.07
N SER A 83 -7.24 -10.34 21.10
CA SER A 83 -8.38 -10.45 22.01
C SER A 83 -9.70 -10.18 21.30
N VAL A 84 -9.77 -9.15 20.45
CA VAL A 84 -10.96 -8.84 19.66
C VAL A 84 -11.28 -9.96 18.67
N ILE A 85 -10.28 -10.45 17.92
CA ILE A 85 -10.50 -11.53 16.95
C ILE A 85 -10.91 -12.82 17.67
N ARG A 86 -10.24 -13.18 18.77
CA ARG A 86 -10.57 -14.36 19.56
C ARG A 86 -11.98 -14.27 20.13
N HIS A 87 -12.39 -13.10 20.63
CA HIS A 87 -13.73 -12.87 21.13
C HIS A 87 -14.79 -13.12 20.06
N ILE A 88 -14.59 -12.57 18.84
CA ILE A 88 -15.49 -12.80 17.71
C ILE A 88 -15.48 -14.27 17.29
N TRP A 89 -14.31 -14.91 17.22
CA TRP A 89 -14.17 -16.34 16.91
C TRP A 89 -14.96 -17.21 17.88
N MET A 90 -14.90 -16.92 19.19
CA MET A 90 -15.60 -17.66 20.24
C MET A 90 -17.13 -17.47 20.21
N MET A 91 -17.65 -16.43 19.55
CA MET A 91 -19.10 -16.32 19.30
C MET A 91 -19.61 -17.39 18.32
N GLY A 92 -18.70 -18.02 17.56
CA GLY A 92 -19.01 -19.08 16.63
C GLY A 92 -19.70 -18.60 15.34
N PRO A 93 -20.10 -19.54 14.48
CA PRO A 93 -20.51 -19.28 13.10
C PRO A 93 -21.85 -18.51 12.97
N HIS A 94 -22.58 -18.32 14.06
CA HIS A 94 -23.83 -17.56 14.06
C HIS A 94 -23.60 -16.04 14.17
N SER A 95 -22.41 -15.61 14.62
CA SER A 95 -22.05 -14.21 14.61
C SER A 95 -21.81 -13.73 13.18
N GLN A 96 -22.36 -12.55 12.86
CA GLN A 96 -22.14 -11.88 11.58
C GLN A 96 -21.02 -10.82 11.67
N LEU A 97 -20.36 -10.71 12.84
CA LEU A 97 -19.27 -9.76 13.01
C LEU A 97 -18.07 -10.19 12.18
N THR A 98 -17.63 -9.28 11.32
CA THR A 98 -16.37 -9.40 10.57
C THR A 98 -15.35 -8.40 11.07
N VAL A 99 -14.08 -8.64 10.75
CA VAL A 99 -12.96 -7.77 11.12
C VAL A 99 -12.23 -7.33 9.87
N ALA A 100 -11.91 -6.04 9.76
CA ALA A 100 -11.08 -5.51 8.69
C ALA A 100 -9.87 -4.77 9.28
N ALA A 101 -8.66 -5.22 8.96
CA ALA A 101 -7.46 -4.45 9.25
C ALA A 101 -7.34 -3.27 8.29
N ARG A 102 -7.24 -2.07 8.84
CA ARG A 102 -7.12 -0.83 8.09
C ARG A 102 -5.77 -0.19 8.35
N GLY A 103 -4.94 -0.15 7.30
CA GLY A 103 -3.76 0.72 7.24
C GLY A 103 -4.15 2.15 6.89
N ARG A 104 -3.46 2.77 5.92
CA ARG A 104 -3.74 4.16 5.48
C ARG A 104 -5.03 4.35 4.66
N GLY A 105 -5.88 3.32 4.56
CA GLY A 105 -7.15 3.40 3.82
C GLY A 105 -6.98 3.61 2.30
N HIS A 106 -5.85 3.18 1.72
CA HIS A 106 -5.54 3.39 0.31
C HIS A 106 -6.18 2.36 -0.65
N SER A 107 -7.06 1.50 -0.14
CA SER A 107 -7.94 0.64 -0.95
C SER A 107 -8.85 1.47 -1.86
N LEU A 108 -9.38 0.84 -2.90
CA LEU A 108 -10.16 1.53 -3.93
C LEU A 108 -11.66 1.19 -3.92
N GLN A 109 -12.04 0.07 -3.32
CA GLN A 109 -13.40 -0.47 -3.36
C GLN A 109 -13.77 -1.21 -2.07
N GLY A 110 -13.39 -0.66 -0.91
CA GLY A 110 -13.88 -1.14 0.38
C GLY A 110 -13.13 -2.32 0.98
N GLN A 111 -12.00 -2.75 0.41
CA GLN A 111 -11.25 -3.92 0.92
C GLN A 111 -10.79 -3.79 2.39
N ALA A 112 -10.53 -2.56 2.85
CA ALA A 112 -10.15 -2.25 4.23
C ALA A 112 -11.34 -1.75 5.09
N GLN A 113 -12.57 -2.00 4.64
CA GLN A 113 -13.80 -1.64 5.32
C GLN A 113 -14.59 -2.88 5.73
N THR A 114 -15.54 -2.71 6.63
CA THR A 114 -16.51 -3.76 6.98
C THR A 114 -17.85 -3.12 7.32
N SER A 115 -18.95 -3.75 6.91
CA SER A 115 -20.29 -3.33 7.29
C SER A 115 -20.69 -3.97 8.60
N HIS A 116 -21.03 -3.16 9.61
CA HIS A 116 -21.44 -3.63 10.95
C HIS A 116 -20.41 -4.53 11.67
N GLY A 117 -19.17 -4.57 11.20
CA GLY A 117 -18.05 -5.28 11.82
C GLY A 117 -17.12 -4.35 12.59
N ILE A 118 -15.91 -4.82 12.89
CA ILE A 118 -14.88 -4.04 13.59
C ILE A 118 -13.75 -3.71 12.62
N VAL A 119 -13.46 -2.42 12.47
CA VAL A 119 -12.25 -1.98 11.78
C VAL A 119 -11.11 -1.88 12.79
N ILE A 120 -9.96 -2.46 12.48
CA ILE A 120 -8.75 -2.33 13.29
C ILE A 120 -7.87 -1.24 12.68
N HIS A 121 -7.71 -0.13 13.37
CA HIS A 121 -6.88 0.97 12.93
C HIS A 121 -5.40 0.68 13.21
N MET A 122 -4.72 0.08 12.23
CA MET A 122 -3.37 -0.46 12.39
C MET A 122 -2.32 0.59 12.73
N GLU A 123 -2.48 1.83 12.25
CA GLU A 123 -1.57 2.94 12.58
C GLU A 123 -1.65 3.38 14.06
N SER A 124 -2.68 2.96 14.80
CA SER A 124 -2.76 3.19 16.26
C SER A 124 -1.92 2.21 17.08
N LEU A 125 -1.55 1.05 16.50
CA LEU A 125 -0.74 0.04 17.19
C LEU A 125 0.55 0.71 17.64
N GLN A 126 0.82 0.68 18.95
CA GLN A 126 1.88 1.48 19.55
C GLN A 126 3.17 1.36 18.73
N PRO A 127 3.81 2.49 18.39
CA PRO A 127 5.02 2.47 17.61
C PRO A 127 6.11 1.75 18.41
N GLN A 128 6.34 0.48 18.10
CA GLN A 128 7.60 -0.14 18.46
C GLN A 128 8.67 0.66 17.73
N LYS A 129 9.69 1.13 18.47
CA LYS A 129 10.83 1.79 17.86
C LYS A 129 11.38 0.88 16.76
N LEU A 130 11.44 1.39 15.53
CA LEU A 130 12.05 0.74 14.38
C LEU A 130 13.43 0.18 14.77
N GLN A 131 13.65 -1.11 14.59
CA GLN A 131 14.92 -1.76 14.97
C GLN A 131 15.69 -2.11 13.71
N VAL A 132 16.73 -1.32 13.42
CA VAL A 132 17.62 -1.54 12.28
C VAL A 132 18.78 -2.44 12.74
N HIS A 133 18.95 -3.57 12.08
CA HIS A 133 20.00 -4.55 12.34
C HIS A 133 21.03 -4.50 11.23
N SER A 134 22.14 -3.78 11.47
CA SER A 134 23.17 -3.49 10.47
C SER A 134 24.60 -3.92 10.85
N VAL A 135 24.90 -4.08 12.14
CA VAL A 135 26.27 -4.35 12.62
C VAL A 135 26.62 -5.83 12.46
N GLY A 136 27.68 -6.13 11.70
CA GLY A 136 28.26 -7.46 11.57
C GLY A 136 27.48 -8.47 10.71
N SER A 137 26.40 -8.04 10.04
CA SER A 137 25.59 -8.90 9.16
C SER A 137 25.86 -8.60 7.68
N SER A 138 26.03 -9.64 6.87
CA SER A 138 26.05 -9.53 5.41
C SER A 138 24.67 -9.18 4.81
N ASN A 139 23.59 -9.39 5.58
CA ASN A 139 22.20 -9.16 5.19
C ASN A 139 21.52 -8.27 6.24
N PRO A 140 21.61 -6.94 6.13
CA PRO A 140 20.95 -6.04 7.06
C PRO A 140 19.44 -6.09 6.89
N PHE A 141 18.69 -5.86 7.96
CA PHE A 141 17.22 -5.84 7.95
C PHE A 141 16.66 -4.83 8.95
N VAL A 142 15.37 -4.53 8.82
CA VAL A 142 14.62 -3.73 9.79
C VAL A 142 13.37 -4.48 10.25
N ASP A 143 13.15 -4.48 11.56
CA ASP A 143 11.93 -4.97 12.19
C ASP A 143 10.95 -3.79 12.38
N VAL A 144 9.74 -3.91 11.81
CA VAL A 144 8.75 -2.82 11.73
C VAL A 144 7.34 -3.31 12.07
N SER A 145 6.50 -2.40 12.57
CA SER A 145 5.05 -2.66 12.75
C SER A 145 4.35 -2.83 11.40
N GLY A 146 3.36 -3.71 11.32
CA GLY A 146 2.50 -3.84 10.14
C GLY A 146 1.69 -2.57 9.84
N GLY A 147 1.46 -1.73 10.85
CA GLY A 147 0.83 -0.41 10.71
C GLY A 147 1.78 0.73 10.34
N GLU A 148 3.09 0.48 10.26
CA GLU A 148 4.08 1.52 9.94
C GLU A 148 4.05 1.91 8.46
N LEU A 149 4.32 3.18 8.15
CA LEU A 149 4.41 3.70 6.80
C LEU A 149 5.82 3.52 6.21
N TRP A 150 5.90 3.19 4.92
CA TRP A 150 7.17 3.05 4.20
C TRP A 150 8.04 4.32 4.25
N ILE A 151 7.44 5.51 4.26
CA ILE A 151 8.18 6.78 4.39
C ILE A 151 8.94 6.90 5.72
N ASN A 152 8.36 6.42 6.82
CA ASN A 152 9.00 6.47 8.14
C ASN A 152 10.15 5.46 8.22
N ILE A 153 9.97 4.28 7.62
CA ILE A 153 11.01 3.26 7.50
C ILE A 153 12.19 3.82 6.73
N LEU A 154 11.95 4.43 5.57
CA LEU A 154 12.99 5.06 4.76
C LEU A 154 13.77 6.12 5.54
N HIS A 155 13.07 7.03 6.24
CA HIS A 155 13.73 8.05 7.05
C HIS A 155 14.59 7.47 8.17
N GLU A 156 14.15 6.39 8.83
CA GLU A 156 14.92 5.76 9.89
C GLU A 156 16.13 5.00 9.34
N THR A 157 15.95 4.16 8.32
CA THR A 157 17.03 3.32 7.78
C THR A 157 18.13 4.17 7.15
N LEU A 158 17.80 5.32 6.58
CA LEU A 158 18.80 6.25 6.02
C LEU A 158 19.77 6.81 7.07
N LYS A 159 19.38 6.87 8.36
CA LYS A 159 20.29 7.22 9.45
C LYS A 159 21.44 6.21 9.61
N TYR A 160 21.21 4.99 9.14
CA TYR A 160 22.19 3.89 9.12
C TYR A 160 22.85 3.73 7.74
N GLY A 161 22.55 4.61 6.77
CA GLY A 161 23.01 4.47 5.38
C GLY A 161 22.37 3.29 4.65
N LEU A 162 21.20 2.85 5.09
CA LEU A 162 20.48 1.69 4.55
C LEU A 162 19.09 2.08 4.02
N ALA A 163 18.55 1.25 3.14
CA ALA A 163 17.21 1.40 2.57
C ALA A 163 16.61 0.04 2.19
N PRO A 164 15.27 -0.13 2.23
CA PRO A 164 14.60 -1.22 1.55
C PRO A 164 14.95 -1.31 0.05
N LYS A 165 14.95 -2.53 -0.49
CA LYS A 165 15.34 -2.82 -1.88
C LYS A 165 14.21 -2.62 -2.89
N SER A 166 12.97 -2.90 -2.48
CA SER A 166 11.77 -2.80 -3.30
C SER A 166 10.76 -1.84 -2.70
N TRP A 167 10.11 -1.06 -3.56
CA TRP A 167 9.26 0.06 -3.17
C TRP A 167 7.85 -0.03 -3.76
N THR A 168 7.03 0.93 -3.35
CA THR A 168 5.81 1.37 -4.03
C THR A 168 6.01 2.82 -4.45
N ASP A 169 5.38 3.24 -5.54
CA ASP A 169 5.54 4.62 -6.07
C ASP A 169 5.08 5.71 -5.08
N TYR A 170 4.22 5.33 -4.15
CA TYR A 170 3.74 6.16 -3.05
C TYR A 170 4.14 5.56 -1.71
N LEU A 171 4.80 6.35 -0.86
CA LEU A 171 5.40 5.86 0.38
C LEU A 171 4.52 6.02 1.63
N HIS A 172 3.38 6.72 1.54
CA HIS A 172 2.44 6.80 2.65
C HIS A 172 1.44 5.63 2.61
N LEU A 173 1.98 4.43 2.43
CA LEU A 173 1.28 3.16 2.51
C LEU A 173 1.85 2.38 3.69
N THR A 174 0.99 1.61 4.36
CA THR A 174 1.41 0.78 5.49
C THR A 174 2.04 -0.52 5.02
N VAL A 175 3.03 -1.03 5.76
CA VAL A 175 3.72 -2.31 5.50
C VAL A 175 2.74 -3.47 5.33
N GLY A 176 1.85 -3.70 6.30
CA GLY A 176 0.90 -4.81 6.24
C GLY A 176 -0.04 -4.72 5.04
N GLY A 177 -0.41 -3.49 4.64
CA GLY A 177 -1.27 -3.24 3.49
C GLY A 177 -0.60 -3.60 2.15
N THR A 178 0.64 -3.18 1.93
CA THR A 178 1.34 -3.49 0.67
C THR A 178 1.77 -4.95 0.60
N LEU A 179 2.23 -5.54 1.71
CA LEU A 179 2.58 -6.96 1.79
C LEU A 179 1.36 -7.89 1.61
N SER A 180 0.16 -7.44 1.99
CA SER A 180 -1.08 -8.18 1.70
C SER A 180 -1.47 -8.15 0.23
N ASN A 181 -0.83 -7.33 -0.61
CA ASN A 181 -1.05 -7.26 -2.06
C ASN A 181 0.16 -7.77 -2.85
N ALA A 182 1.23 -6.98 -2.89
CA ALA A 182 2.53 -7.31 -3.48
C ALA A 182 3.56 -6.23 -3.14
N GLY A 183 3.21 -4.97 -3.41
CA GLY A 183 4.11 -3.82 -3.31
C GLY A 183 5.08 -3.77 -4.49
N ILE A 184 4.65 -3.15 -5.59
CA ILE A 184 5.39 -3.11 -6.87
C ILE A 184 5.74 -1.65 -7.20
N SER A 185 6.93 -1.47 -7.74
CA SER A 185 7.46 -0.25 -8.35
C SER A 185 8.60 -0.66 -9.31
N GLY A 186 9.23 0.30 -9.99
CA GLY A 186 10.27 0.04 -10.98
C GLY A 186 11.53 -0.69 -10.52
N GLN A 187 11.71 -1.04 -9.24
CA GLN A 187 12.79 -1.92 -8.76
C GLN A 187 12.43 -3.41 -8.79
N ALA A 188 11.15 -3.73 -8.97
CA ALA A 188 10.64 -5.10 -8.83
C ALA A 188 11.22 -6.07 -9.87
N PHE A 189 11.68 -5.56 -11.03
CA PHE A 189 12.34 -6.41 -12.03
C PHE A 189 13.65 -7.02 -11.52
N ARG A 190 14.36 -6.32 -10.62
CA ARG A 190 15.62 -6.79 -10.04
C ARG A 190 15.44 -7.49 -8.71
N HIS A 191 14.61 -6.93 -7.83
CA HIS A 191 14.50 -7.39 -6.44
C HIS A 191 13.24 -8.20 -6.16
N GLY A 192 12.36 -8.38 -7.16
CA GLY A 192 10.98 -8.79 -6.92
C GLY A 192 10.17 -7.72 -6.20
N PRO A 193 8.85 -7.90 -6.04
CA PRO A 193 8.01 -7.01 -5.23
C PRO A 193 8.40 -7.00 -3.74
N GLN A 194 7.80 -6.11 -2.95
CA GLN A 194 8.03 -6.03 -1.50
C GLN A 194 7.82 -7.37 -0.80
N ILE A 195 6.81 -8.16 -1.22
CA ILE A 195 6.56 -9.51 -0.67
C ILE A 195 7.73 -10.49 -0.86
N SER A 196 8.63 -10.26 -1.83
CA SER A 196 9.84 -11.06 -2.03
C SER A 196 11.02 -10.63 -1.14
N ASN A 197 10.87 -9.53 -0.40
CA ASN A 197 11.93 -8.89 0.37
C ASN A 197 11.66 -8.89 1.88
N VAL A 198 10.90 -9.88 2.36
CA VAL A 198 10.55 -10.07 3.78
C VAL A 198 11.12 -11.40 4.26
N HIS A 199 11.70 -11.41 5.46
CA HIS A 199 12.31 -12.61 6.04
C HIS A 199 11.44 -13.28 7.10
N GLN A 200 10.61 -12.52 7.80
CA GLN A 200 9.77 -13.00 8.89
C GLN A 200 8.57 -12.07 9.09
N LEU A 201 7.45 -12.62 9.54
CA LEU A 201 6.24 -11.90 9.91
C LEU A 201 5.76 -12.35 11.31
N GLU A 202 5.11 -11.43 12.02
CA GLU A 202 4.21 -11.74 13.13
C GLU A 202 2.78 -11.51 12.65
N VAL A 203 1.91 -12.49 12.86
CA VAL A 203 0.54 -12.50 12.34
C VAL A 203 -0.44 -12.86 13.44
N VAL A 204 -1.52 -12.09 13.55
CA VAL A 204 -2.71 -12.51 14.31
C VAL A 204 -3.66 -13.23 13.36
N THR A 205 -3.83 -14.55 13.54
CA THR A 205 -4.69 -15.37 12.67
C THR A 205 -6.17 -15.05 12.86
N GLY A 206 -7.03 -15.56 11.96
CA GLY A 206 -8.50 -15.47 12.12
C GLY A 206 -9.07 -16.14 13.39
N LYS A 207 -8.26 -16.92 14.11
CA LYS A 207 -8.61 -17.52 15.41
C LYS A 207 -8.15 -16.67 16.60
N GLY A 208 -7.45 -15.57 16.35
CA GLY A 208 -6.85 -14.71 17.37
C GLY A 208 -5.56 -15.26 17.97
N GLU A 209 -4.87 -16.18 17.27
CA GLU A 209 -3.56 -16.70 17.66
C GLU A 209 -2.46 -15.76 17.14
N ILE A 210 -1.46 -15.45 17.96
CA ILE A 210 -0.30 -14.65 17.55
C ILE A 210 0.80 -15.64 17.16
N LEU A 211 1.18 -15.66 15.89
CA LEU A 211 2.17 -16.59 15.36
C LEU A 211 3.30 -15.82 14.68
N ASN A 212 4.53 -16.27 14.88
CA ASN A 212 5.65 -15.89 14.03
C ASN A 212 5.72 -16.85 12.83
N CYS A 213 5.99 -16.33 11.65
CA CYS A 213 6.17 -17.15 10.46
C CYS A 213 7.30 -16.64 9.56
N SER A 214 7.96 -17.57 8.89
CA SER A 214 9.06 -17.37 7.93
C SER A 214 9.07 -18.54 6.94
N GLU A 215 10.01 -18.56 6.00
CA GLU A 215 10.20 -19.73 5.13
C GLU A 215 10.49 -21.03 5.89
N ARG A 216 10.97 -20.95 7.15
CA ARG A 216 11.39 -22.12 7.95
C ARG A 216 10.48 -22.41 9.14
N GLU A 217 9.53 -21.53 9.45
CA GLU A 217 8.64 -21.65 10.60
C GLU A 217 7.23 -21.21 10.17
N ASN A 218 6.21 -22.05 10.35
CA ASN A 218 4.85 -21.75 9.90
C ASN A 218 4.80 -21.27 8.42
N SER A 219 5.55 -21.94 7.54
CA SER A 219 5.79 -21.51 6.15
C SER A 219 4.51 -21.33 5.33
N ASP A 220 3.52 -22.19 5.54
CA ASP A 220 2.22 -22.10 4.85
C ASP A 220 1.50 -20.79 5.20
N LEU A 221 1.59 -20.36 6.46
CA LEU A 221 1.06 -19.07 6.88
C LEU A 221 1.89 -17.92 6.28
N PHE A 222 3.23 -18.03 6.30
CA PHE A 222 4.13 -17.02 5.75
C PHE A 222 3.82 -16.74 4.27
N HIS A 223 3.74 -17.78 3.44
CA HIS A 223 3.39 -17.62 2.03
C HIS A 223 1.91 -17.26 1.84
N GLY A 224 1.01 -17.75 2.69
CA GLY A 224 -0.41 -17.44 2.61
C GLY A 224 -0.72 -15.95 2.82
N VAL A 225 -0.08 -15.30 3.80
CA VAL A 225 -0.37 -13.87 4.09
C VAL A 225 0.26 -12.90 3.10
N LEU A 226 1.37 -13.27 2.45
CA LEU A 226 2.03 -12.46 1.42
C LEU A 226 1.20 -12.49 0.12
N GLY A 227 0.61 -11.35 -0.25
CA GLY A 227 -0.40 -11.30 -1.32
C GLY A 227 -1.75 -11.92 -0.93
N GLY A 228 -1.94 -12.26 0.35
CA GLY A 228 -3.12 -12.97 0.85
C GLY A 228 -4.36 -12.11 1.06
N LEU A 229 -4.35 -10.83 0.66
CA LEU A 229 -5.47 -9.89 0.76
C LEU A 229 -6.09 -9.82 2.16
N GLY A 230 -5.27 -9.98 3.20
CA GLY A 230 -5.69 -9.99 4.60
C GLY A 230 -6.57 -11.18 5.03
N GLN A 231 -6.69 -12.23 4.21
CA GLN A 231 -7.64 -13.33 4.44
C GLN A 231 -7.22 -14.30 5.56
N PHE A 232 -5.91 -14.49 5.75
CA PHE A 232 -5.39 -15.52 6.67
C PHE A 232 -4.97 -14.96 8.03
N GLY A 233 -4.90 -13.63 8.16
CA GLY A 233 -4.56 -12.95 9.40
C GLY A 233 -4.12 -11.51 9.18
N ILE A 234 -3.83 -10.84 10.30
CA ILE A 234 -3.36 -9.46 10.34
C ILE A 234 -1.86 -9.47 10.61
N ILE A 235 -1.08 -8.95 9.67
CA ILE A 235 0.36 -8.74 9.84
C ILE A 235 0.57 -7.62 10.87
N THR A 236 1.15 -7.95 12.03
CA THR A 236 1.44 -7.00 13.11
C THR A 236 2.92 -6.60 13.17
N LYS A 237 3.82 -7.44 12.66
CA LYS A 237 5.24 -7.12 12.52
C LYS A 237 5.81 -7.73 11.23
N ALA A 238 6.77 -7.06 10.62
CA ALA A 238 7.53 -7.59 9.49
C ALA A 238 9.03 -7.33 9.64
N ARG A 239 9.85 -8.29 9.20
CA ARG A 239 11.30 -8.16 9.05
C ARG A 239 11.63 -7.96 7.57
N ILE A 240 12.05 -6.76 7.20
CA ILE A 240 12.26 -6.35 5.80
C ILE A 240 13.76 -6.29 5.49
N ALA A 241 14.16 -6.84 4.35
CA ALA A 241 15.53 -6.81 3.87
C ALA A 241 15.97 -5.38 3.51
N LEU A 242 17.19 -5.03 3.87
CA LEU A 242 17.81 -3.74 3.54
C LEU A 242 19.02 -3.93 2.62
N GLU A 243 19.42 -2.84 1.99
CA GLU A 243 20.68 -2.68 1.26
C GLU A 243 21.33 -1.34 1.57
N THR A 244 22.55 -1.13 1.07
CA THR A 244 23.21 0.17 1.16
C THR A 244 22.43 1.20 0.36
N ALA A 245 21.99 2.26 1.02
CA ALA A 245 21.28 3.34 0.34
C ALA A 245 22.24 4.10 -0.59
N PRO A 246 21.83 4.42 -1.83
CA PRO A 246 22.58 5.35 -2.65
C PRO A 246 22.55 6.75 -2.03
N THR A 247 23.47 7.63 -2.44
CA THR A 247 23.42 9.03 -2.01
C THR A 247 22.80 9.94 -3.06
N MET A 248 22.87 9.54 -4.33
CA MET A 248 22.33 10.27 -5.47
C MET A 248 21.57 9.35 -6.41
N VAL A 249 20.62 9.92 -7.13
CA VAL A 249 19.92 9.26 -8.23
C VAL A 249 19.91 10.16 -9.44
N LYS A 250 20.29 9.61 -10.60
CA LYS A 250 20.08 10.21 -11.91
C LYS A 250 18.78 9.65 -12.48
N TRP A 251 17.76 10.49 -12.58
CA TRP A 251 16.41 10.12 -13.01
C TRP A 251 16.16 10.68 -14.41
N MET A 252 15.70 9.83 -15.33
CA MET A 252 15.60 10.14 -16.75
C MET A 252 14.25 9.73 -17.35
N ARG A 253 13.81 10.52 -18.32
CA ARG A 253 12.62 10.23 -19.14
C ARG A 253 12.94 10.41 -20.62
N VAL A 254 12.39 9.51 -21.44
CA VAL A 254 12.45 9.56 -22.90
C VAL A 254 11.10 9.15 -23.50
N LEU A 255 10.80 9.61 -24.71
CA LEU A 255 9.55 9.30 -25.42
C LEU A 255 9.77 8.39 -26.62
N TYR A 256 8.75 7.57 -26.90
CA TYR A 256 8.62 6.72 -28.07
C TYR A 256 7.32 7.04 -28.81
N LEU A 257 7.37 6.90 -30.14
CA LEU A 257 6.19 6.94 -31.01
C LEU A 257 5.54 5.55 -31.17
N ASP A 258 6.39 4.51 -31.24
CA ASP A 258 5.96 3.14 -31.51
C ASP A 258 5.96 2.31 -30.22
N PHE A 259 4.85 1.60 -29.97
CA PHE A 259 4.70 0.78 -28.78
C PHE A 259 5.63 -0.44 -28.80
N ALA A 260 5.83 -1.07 -29.97
CA ALA A 260 6.65 -2.26 -30.07
C ALA A 260 8.13 -1.94 -29.76
N ALA A 261 8.63 -0.80 -30.23
CA ALA A 261 9.96 -0.29 -29.86
C ALA A 261 10.05 0.01 -28.35
N PHE A 262 9.06 0.71 -27.78
CA PHE A 262 9.01 0.99 -26.35
C PHE A 262 9.03 -0.27 -25.48
N ALA A 263 8.17 -1.25 -25.79
CA ALA A 263 8.07 -2.50 -25.05
C ALA A 263 9.35 -3.34 -25.17
N LYS A 264 9.91 -3.45 -26.40
CA LYS A 264 11.17 -4.16 -26.64
C LYS A 264 12.33 -3.57 -25.83
N ASP A 265 12.41 -2.25 -25.76
CA ASP A 265 13.46 -1.57 -25.02
C ASP A 265 13.25 -1.72 -23.50
N GLN A 266 12.02 -1.70 -23.00
CA GLN A 266 11.73 -2.06 -21.61
C GLN A 266 12.17 -3.50 -21.28
N GLU A 267 11.78 -4.48 -22.09
CA GLU A 267 12.16 -5.89 -21.94
C GLU A 267 13.68 -6.07 -21.94
N ARG A 268 14.39 -5.36 -22.82
CA ARG A 268 15.85 -5.35 -22.87
C ARG A 268 16.46 -4.83 -21.57
N LEU A 269 15.94 -3.72 -21.05
CA LEU A 269 16.46 -3.10 -19.82
C LEU A 269 16.23 -3.99 -18.60
N ILE A 270 15.04 -4.57 -18.46
CA ILE A 270 14.73 -5.44 -17.31
C ILE A 270 15.40 -6.82 -17.38
N SER A 271 15.90 -7.22 -18.55
CA SER A 271 16.68 -8.46 -18.72
C SER A 271 18.18 -8.26 -18.46
N SER A 272 18.62 -7.03 -18.19
CA SER A 272 20.02 -6.68 -17.92
C SER A 272 20.18 -6.26 -16.47
N ASP A 273 20.85 -7.07 -15.64
CA ASP A 273 20.89 -6.87 -14.18
C ASP A 273 21.58 -5.58 -13.72
N ASP A 274 22.38 -4.94 -14.56
CA ASP A 274 23.39 -3.96 -14.16
C ASP A 274 23.23 -2.57 -14.85
N LYS A 275 22.24 -2.39 -15.74
CA LYS A 275 22.09 -1.14 -16.51
C LYS A 275 21.41 -0.01 -15.73
N PHE A 276 20.18 -0.21 -15.26
CA PHE A 276 19.43 0.78 -14.47
C PHE A 276 18.91 0.17 -13.18
N ASP A 277 18.63 0.99 -12.16
CA ASP A 277 18.13 0.53 -10.86
C ASP A 277 16.61 0.66 -10.71
N TYR A 278 15.98 1.35 -11.67
CA TYR A 278 14.55 1.57 -11.74
C TYR A 278 14.14 1.64 -13.20
N VAL A 279 13.06 0.94 -13.58
CA VAL A 279 12.47 0.98 -14.92
C VAL A 279 10.94 0.98 -14.80
N GLU A 280 10.30 2.01 -15.36
CA GLU A 280 8.85 2.11 -15.49
C GLU A 280 8.46 2.70 -16.86
N GLY A 281 7.17 2.81 -17.11
CA GLY A 281 6.72 3.60 -18.24
C GLY A 281 5.24 3.97 -18.21
N PHE A 282 4.91 4.98 -19.00
CA PHE A 282 3.58 5.57 -19.05
C PHE A 282 3.07 5.65 -20.48
N VAL A 283 1.77 5.38 -20.67
CA VAL A 283 1.07 5.68 -21.91
C VAL A 283 0.49 7.09 -21.81
N ILE A 284 0.82 7.94 -22.78
CA ILE A 284 0.39 9.33 -22.83
C ILE A 284 -0.56 9.47 -24.03
N ILE A 285 -1.85 9.62 -23.74
CA ILE A 285 -2.90 9.70 -24.76
C ILE A 285 -3.25 11.16 -25.00
N ASN A 286 -3.14 11.60 -26.26
CA ASN A 286 -3.64 12.89 -26.76
C ASN A 286 -3.32 14.09 -25.84
N ARG A 287 -2.07 14.23 -25.41
CA ARG A 287 -1.61 15.37 -24.61
C ARG A 287 -0.69 16.30 -25.39
N THR A 288 -0.96 17.59 -25.32
CA THR A 288 -0.10 18.67 -25.81
C THR A 288 0.78 19.22 -24.68
N GLY A 289 1.92 19.84 -25.03
CA GLY A 289 2.79 20.53 -24.04
C GLY A 289 3.46 19.62 -23.01
N LEU A 290 3.66 18.33 -23.33
CA LEU A 290 4.19 17.36 -22.37
C LEU A 290 5.58 17.76 -21.84
N LEU A 291 6.49 18.13 -22.73
CA LEU A 291 7.86 18.48 -22.37
C LEU A 291 7.93 19.77 -21.53
N ASP A 292 6.97 20.68 -21.68
CA ASP A 292 6.91 21.90 -20.87
C ASP A 292 6.60 21.59 -19.40
N ASN A 293 5.76 20.57 -19.15
CA ASN A 293 5.53 20.09 -17.79
C ASN A 293 6.78 19.45 -17.18
N TRP A 294 7.59 18.75 -17.99
CA TRP A 294 8.83 18.11 -17.50
C TRP A 294 9.93 19.13 -17.19
N ARG A 295 10.00 20.25 -17.93
CA ARG A 295 10.96 21.34 -17.68
C ARG A 295 10.89 21.93 -16.26
N LEU A 296 9.79 21.72 -15.53
CA LEU A 296 9.66 22.12 -14.13
C LEU A 296 10.52 21.28 -13.17
N SER A 297 10.95 20.08 -13.56
CA SER A 297 11.65 19.13 -12.68
C SER A 297 12.86 18.44 -13.31
N PHE A 298 12.96 18.48 -14.64
CA PHE A 298 14.01 17.86 -15.43
C PHE A 298 14.63 18.84 -16.42
N THR A 299 15.89 18.60 -16.75
CA THR A 299 16.65 19.37 -17.74
C THR A 299 16.75 18.54 -19.03
N PRO A 300 16.42 19.10 -20.21
CA PRO A 300 16.66 18.43 -21.48
C PRO A 300 18.17 18.37 -21.78
N GLU A 301 18.65 17.24 -22.32
CA GLU A 301 20.05 17.13 -22.75
C GLU A 301 20.36 18.01 -23.98
N ASP A 302 19.38 18.21 -24.86
CA ASP A 302 19.47 19.17 -25.98
C ASP A 302 18.23 20.09 -25.97
N PRO A 303 18.31 21.25 -25.29
CA PRO A 303 17.18 22.18 -25.17
C PRO A 303 16.64 22.68 -26.52
N THR A 304 17.52 22.81 -27.52
CA THR A 304 17.17 23.29 -28.86
C THR A 304 16.37 22.24 -29.63
N LYS A 305 16.78 20.97 -29.61
CA LYS A 305 15.98 19.90 -30.23
C LYS A 305 14.70 19.63 -29.44
N ALA A 306 14.75 19.72 -28.11
CA ALA A 306 13.59 19.52 -27.25
C ALA A 306 12.50 20.59 -27.43
N SER A 307 12.85 21.82 -27.83
CA SER A 307 11.86 22.88 -28.10
C SER A 307 11.17 22.72 -29.46
N GLN A 308 11.78 21.97 -30.38
CA GLN A 308 11.22 21.67 -31.71
C GLN A 308 10.27 20.48 -31.70
N PHE A 309 10.34 19.61 -30.67
CA PHE A 309 9.47 18.46 -30.55
C PHE A 309 8.02 18.89 -30.30
N LYS A 310 7.09 18.30 -31.07
CA LYS A 310 5.65 18.47 -30.89
C LYS A 310 4.99 17.11 -30.70
N SER A 311 4.15 16.98 -29.69
CA SER A 311 3.39 15.75 -29.45
C SER A 311 2.18 15.60 -30.38
N ASP A 312 1.71 16.70 -30.99
CA ASP A 312 0.61 16.77 -31.96
C ASP A 312 -0.67 16.01 -31.58
N GLY A 313 -0.95 15.84 -30.28
CA GLY A 313 -2.12 15.07 -29.81
C GLY A 313 -2.06 13.56 -30.13
N ARG A 314 -0.88 13.04 -30.49
CA ARG A 314 -0.67 11.61 -30.74
C ARG A 314 -0.50 10.85 -29.42
N ASN A 315 -0.68 9.53 -29.49
CA ASN A 315 -0.29 8.64 -28.41
C ASN A 315 1.24 8.54 -28.37
N LEU A 316 1.80 8.69 -27.18
CA LEU A 316 3.23 8.59 -26.91
C LEU A 316 3.45 7.62 -25.76
N TYR A 317 4.63 7.01 -25.73
CA TYR A 317 5.04 6.12 -24.64
C TYR A 317 6.27 6.71 -23.97
N CYS A 318 6.19 6.91 -22.66
CA CYS A 318 7.31 7.41 -21.87
C CYS A 318 8.00 6.25 -21.21
N LEU A 319 9.29 6.06 -21.51
CA LEU A 319 10.17 5.23 -20.71
C LEU A 319 10.78 6.10 -19.62
N GLU A 320 10.73 5.59 -18.40
CA GLU A 320 11.31 6.24 -17.26
C GLU A 320 12.28 5.31 -16.57
N VAL A 321 13.49 5.81 -16.32
CA VAL A 321 14.58 5.02 -15.76
C VAL A 321 15.36 5.81 -14.72
N ALA A 322 15.96 5.13 -13.77
CA ALA A 322 16.87 5.76 -12.82
C ALA A 322 18.15 4.95 -12.61
N LYS A 323 19.26 5.64 -12.39
CA LYS A 323 20.55 5.07 -12.01
C LYS A 323 21.00 5.63 -10.66
N TYR A 324 21.32 4.74 -9.74
CA TYR A 324 21.73 5.03 -8.38
C TYR A 324 23.25 5.14 -8.32
N PHE A 325 23.77 6.16 -7.64
CA PHE A 325 25.22 6.35 -7.51
C PHE A 325 25.60 6.99 -6.19
N LYS A 326 26.88 6.87 -5.84
CA LYS A 326 27.48 7.57 -4.71
C LYS A 326 28.05 8.90 -5.19
N LEU A 327 27.84 9.95 -4.41
CA LEU A 327 28.39 11.28 -4.59
C LEU A 327 29.92 11.26 -4.42
N ASP A 328 30.60 10.94 -5.51
CA ASP A 328 32.04 10.86 -5.71
C ASP A 328 32.29 11.15 -7.21
N GLU A 329 33.23 12.04 -7.54
CA GLU A 329 33.41 12.54 -8.92
C GLU A 329 33.81 11.42 -9.91
N ASP A 330 34.67 10.50 -9.49
CA ASP A 330 35.06 9.36 -10.32
C ASP A 330 33.87 8.43 -10.55
N LYS A 331 33.09 8.16 -9.49
CA LYS A 331 31.86 7.36 -9.61
C LYS A 331 30.79 8.03 -10.47
N LYS A 332 30.68 9.36 -10.44
CA LYS A 332 29.75 10.11 -11.29
C LYS A 332 30.13 10.01 -12.77
N ASN A 333 31.41 10.13 -13.11
CA ASN A 333 31.88 10.01 -14.49
C ASN A 333 31.67 8.60 -15.04
N VAL A 334 31.99 7.57 -14.27
CA VAL A 334 31.72 6.17 -14.63
C VAL A 334 30.22 5.95 -14.85
N MET A 335 29.38 6.41 -13.91
CA MET A 335 27.92 6.30 -14.04
C MET A 335 27.39 7.01 -15.30
N ASN A 336 27.88 8.20 -15.61
CA ASN A 336 27.45 8.94 -16.80
C ASN A 336 27.82 8.20 -18.10
N GLN A 337 28.98 7.56 -18.14
CA GLN A 337 29.41 6.76 -19.28
C GLN A 337 28.53 5.50 -19.44
N GLU A 338 28.29 4.76 -18.37
CA GLU A 338 27.39 3.58 -18.36
C GLU A 338 25.98 3.94 -18.83
N VAL A 339 25.44 5.06 -18.34
CA VAL A 339 24.11 5.56 -18.74
C VAL A 339 24.09 5.91 -20.22
N LYS A 340 25.13 6.59 -20.73
CA LYS A 340 25.20 6.98 -22.14
C LYS A 340 25.27 5.75 -23.05
N GLU A 341 26.08 4.75 -22.69
CA GLU A 341 26.17 3.48 -23.41
C GLU A 341 24.82 2.76 -23.40
N SER A 342 24.20 2.63 -22.22
CA SER A 342 22.89 1.97 -22.08
C SER A 342 21.79 2.67 -22.87
N LEU A 343 21.75 4.01 -22.87
CA LEU A 343 20.77 4.78 -23.64
C LEU A 343 21.03 4.72 -25.15
N SER A 344 22.29 4.63 -25.59
CA SER A 344 22.64 4.56 -27.02
C SER A 344 22.14 3.29 -27.71
N GLU A 345 21.83 2.27 -26.93
CA GLU A 345 21.28 1.01 -27.40
C GLU A 345 19.75 1.03 -27.61
N LEU A 346 19.08 2.11 -27.19
CA LEU A 346 17.63 2.26 -27.19
C LEU A 346 17.14 3.08 -28.40
N SER A 347 15.86 2.94 -28.71
CA SER A 347 15.21 3.47 -29.93
C SER A 347 14.30 4.67 -29.67
N TYR A 348 14.49 5.38 -28.55
CA TYR A 348 13.68 6.54 -28.19
C TYR A 348 13.93 7.75 -29.09
N ILE A 349 13.02 8.72 -29.05
CA ILE A 349 13.15 9.99 -29.78
C ILE A 349 14.25 10.83 -29.11
N SER A 350 15.42 10.92 -29.73
CA SER A 350 16.62 11.50 -29.11
C SER A 350 16.45 12.92 -28.53
N SER A 351 15.57 13.75 -29.11
CA SER A 351 15.26 15.11 -28.65
C SER A 351 14.46 15.18 -27.35
N THR A 352 13.99 14.03 -26.84
CA THR A 352 13.08 13.93 -25.70
C THR A 352 13.75 13.37 -24.45
N LEU A 353 15.08 13.26 -24.44
CA LEU A 353 15.84 12.87 -23.25
C LEU A 353 15.91 14.03 -22.26
N PHE A 354 15.30 13.79 -21.11
CA PHE A 354 15.27 14.69 -19.96
C PHE A 354 15.88 13.97 -18.77
N SER A 355 16.73 14.67 -18.01
CA SER A 355 17.42 14.11 -16.86
C SER A 355 17.35 15.05 -15.64
N SER A 356 17.46 14.49 -14.45
CA SER A 356 17.53 15.22 -13.19
C SER A 356 18.37 14.43 -12.20
N GLU A 357 19.29 15.10 -11.50
CA GLU A 357 20.05 14.50 -10.39
C GLU A 357 19.45 14.95 -9.07
N LYS A 358 19.17 14.00 -8.17
CA LYS A 358 18.54 14.27 -6.87
C LYS A 358 19.30 13.56 -5.75
N ASN A 359 19.35 14.18 -4.58
CA ASN A 359 19.83 13.55 -3.36
C ASN A 359 18.85 12.46 -2.90
N ALA A 360 19.38 11.31 -2.53
CA ALA A 360 18.64 10.23 -1.89
C ALA A 360 18.53 10.39 -0.35
N LYS A 361 19.35 11.28 0.24
CA LYS A 361 19.26 11.65 1.66
C LYS A 361 18.36 12.88 1.86
N PRO A 362 17.52 12.92 2.91
CA PRO A 362 16.80 14.14 3.27
C PRO A 362 17.81 15.19 3.73
N ASN A 363 17.81 16.36 3.07
CA ASN A 363 18.46 17.54 3.64
C ASN A 363 17.69 17.93 4.91
N GLY A 364 18.38 18.29 5.99
CA GLY A 364 17.84 18.56 7.34
C GLY A 364 16.76 19.67 7.48
N GLN A 365 16.11 20.06 6.38
CA GLN A 365 14.97 20.97 6.28
C GLN A 365 13.64 20.26 5.95
N GLY A 366 13.54 18.94 6.09
CA GLY A 366 12.26 18.23 5.90
C GLY A 366 11.72 18.23 4.46
N LYS A 367 12.58 18.44 3.45
CA LYS A 367 12.18 18.28 2.04
C LYS A 367 12.20 16.79 1.69
N GLU A 368 11.04 16.27 1.29
CA GLU A 368 10.78 14.87 0.94
C GLU A 368 11.81 14.30 -0.06
N ILE A 369 12.06 12.99 0.06
CA ILE A 369 12.85 12.21 -0.90
C ILE A 369 12.07 12.17 -2.22
N HIS A 370 12.37 13.11 -3.12
CA HIS A 370 11.63 13.29 -4.38
C HIS A 370 11.77 12.12 -5.37
N VAL A 371 12.74 11.24 -5.16
CA VAL A 371 13.03 10.13 -6.07
C VAL A 371 12.22 8.88 -5.74
N MET A 372 11.93 8.64 -4.45
CA MET A 372 11.20 7.45 -4.01
C MET A 372 9.71 7.74 -3.76
N ASN A 373 9.29 9.00 -3.82
CA ASN A 373 7.90 9.42 -3.68
C ASN A 373 7.40 9.96 -5.04
N HIS A 374 7.28 9.06 -6.00
CA HIS A 374 6.98 9.33 -7.41
C HIS A 374 5.64 10.06 -7.61
N VAL A 375 4.69 9.80 -6.71
CA VAL A 375 3.29 10.26 -6.80
C VAL A 375 3.12 11.74 -6.42
N ASN A 376 4.01 12.34 -5.62
CA ASN A 376 3.84 13.76 -5.23
C ASN A 376 4.14 14.77 -6.36
N LEU A 377 4.84 14.36 -7.43
CA LEU A 377 5.10 15.21 -8.59
C LEU A 377 4.01 15.11 -9.68
N MET A 378 3.31 13.99 -9.78
CA MET A 378 2.21 13.79 -10.74
C MET A 378 0.88 14.42 -10.28
N PHE A 379 0.65 14.53 -8.96
CA PHE A 379 -0.65 14.95 -8.41
C PHE A 379 -0.68 16.34 -7.75
N LYS A 380 0.45 17.04 -7.63
CA LYS A 380 0.49 18.42 -7.10
C LYS A 380 -0.32 19.46 -7.91
N ASN A 381 -0.90 19.08 -9.05
CA ASN A 381 -1.76 19.92 -9.89
C ASN A 381 -3.25 19.52 -9.85
N ARG A 382 -3.74 18.84 -8.80
CA ARG A 382 -5.19 18.65 -8.59
C ARG A 382 -5.80 19.50 -7.47
N ASP A 383 -5.02 20.26 -6.72
CA ASP A 383 -5.54 21.18 -5.69
C ASP A 383 -6.06 22.51 -6.25
N THR A 384 -6.21 22.60 -7.58
CA THR A 384 -6.89 23.69 -8.28
C THR A 384 -7.93 23.14 -9.26
N LEU A 385 -8.93 22.42 -8.75
CA LEU A 385 -10.25 22.29 -9.36
C LEU A 385 -11.32 22.03 -8.29
#